data_AF-A0A1I4N5E3-F1
#
_entry.id   AF-A0A1I4N5E3-F1
#
_cell.length_a   1.000
_cell.length_b   1.000
_cell.length_c   1.000
_cell.angle_alpha   90.00
_cell.angle_beta   90.00
_cell.angle_gamma   90.00
#
_symmetry.space_group_name_H-M   'P 1'
#
loop_
_entity.id
_entity.type
_entity.pdbx_description
1 polymer ?
#
loop_
_entity_poly.entity_id
_entity_poly.type
_entity_poly.pdbx_seq_one_letter_code
_entity_poly.pdbx_strand_id
1 'polypeptide(L)'
;MPKTIAYRNVLAYIYRIDSVAGFTHCYFPTKQFDQVREHQGWLFGQKGDAYVAIYSLKPYHVVADGEYGGRELLCLDKQNIWLLEVGSAKEWGSFDSFTKSISEAPIELLGEDILYTSPSIGKVELGWERICTVKGRPVLEDDYPLVDNPYAFGEYGSGITKLNLSGIKKTLNFQF
;
A
#
# COMPACT_ATOMS: atom_id res chain seq x y z
N MET A 1 -1.37 15.80 -0.42
CA MET A 1 -1.95 14.47 -0.73
C MET A 1 -0.82 13.57 -1.18
N PRO A 2 -0.70 12.30 -0.70
CA PRO A 2 0.37 11.42 -1.13
C PRO A 2 0.22 11.04 -2.60
N LYS A 3 1.35 10.84 -3.28
CA LYS A 3 1.38 10.15 -4.57
C LYS A 3 1.17 8.66 -4.30
N THR A 4 0.12 8.08 -4.87
CA THR A 4 -0.30 6.71 -4.58
C THR A 4 -0.06 5.82 -5.79
N ILE A 5 0.60 4.69 -5.58
CA ILE A 5 0.86 3.68 -6.60
C ILE A 5 0.19 2.39 -6.14
N ALA A 6 -0.80 1.91 -6.89
CA ALA A 6 -1.45 0.64 -6.64
C ALA A 6 -1.31 -0.25 -7.88
N TYR A 7 -0.75 -1.44 -7.72
CA TYR A 7 -0.61 -2.41 -8.79
C TYR A 7 -0.78 -3.83 -8.25
N ARG A 8 -1.92 -4.45 -8.58
CA ARG A 8 -2.31 -5.78 -8.05
C ARG A 8 -2.26 -5.80 -6.52
N ASN A 9 -1.35 -6.58 -5.94
CA ASN A 9 -1.21 -6.79 -4.50
C ASN A 9 -0.14 -5.89 -3.86
N VAL A 10 0.45 -4.95 -4.60
CA VAL A 10 1.41 -3.96 -4.08
C VAL A 10 0.79 -2.57 -4.07
N LEU A 11 0.96 -1.86 -2.95
CA LEU A 11 0.51 -0.51 -2.72
C LEU A 11 1.65 0.32 -2.17
N ALA A 12 1.82 1.56 -2.65
CA ALA A 12 2.76 2.50 -2.08
C ALA A 12 2.10 3.88 -1.90
N TYR A 13 2.26 4.44 -0.71
CA TYR A 13 1.95 5.83 -0.42
C TYR A 13 3.25 6.61 -0.28
N ILE A 14 3.49 7.52 -1.22
CA ILE A 14 4.69 8.35 -1.30
C ILE A 14 4.29 9.73 -0.79
N TYR A 15 4.81 10.10 0.38
CA TYR A 15 4.52 11.36 1.04
C TYR A 15 5.67 12.36 0.85
N ARG A 16 5.29 13.61 0.60
CA ARG A 16 6.10 14.80 0.81
C ARG A 16 5.21 15.86 1.47
N ILE A 17 5.54 16.23 2.71
CA ILE A 17 4.79 17.18 3.52
C ILE A 17 5.55 18.51 3.57
N ASP A 18 5.03 19.53 2.89
CA ASP A 18 5.67 20.85 2.83
C ASP A 18 5.44 21.72 4.08
N SER A 19 4.45 21.38 4.91
CA SER A 19 4.09 22.17 6.09
C SER A 19 5.11 22.06 7.22
N VAL A 20 5.17 23.09 8.07
CA VAL A 20 6.07 23.13 9.24
C VAL A 20 5.75 21.99 10.22
N ALA A 21 4.47 21.73 10.45
CA ALA A 21 3.97 20.60 11.24
C ALA A 21 3.41 19.49 10.34
N GLY A 22 3.62 18.24 10.72
CA GLY A 22 3.07 17.08 10.04
C GLY A 22 3.94 15.84 10.20
N PHE A 23 3.31 14.68 10.13
CA PHE A 23 3.93 13.36 10.15
C PHE A 23 3.14 12.44 9.22
N THR A 24 3.72 11.31 8.85
CA THR A 24 3.00 10.26 8.13
C THR A 24 2.73 9.11 9.07
N HIS A 25 1.68 8.34 8.81
CA HIS A 25 1.35 7.21 9.64
C HIS A 25 0.76 6.07 8.82
N CYS A 26 0.83 4.87 9.38
CA CYS A 26 0.20 3.68 8.84
C CYS A 26 -0.60 3.01 9.94
N TYR A 27 -1.90 2.85 9.74
CA TYR A 27 -2.76 2.12 10.66
C TYR A 27 -2.44 0.62 10.57
N PHE A 28 -1.91 0.06 11.65
CA PHE A 28 -1.54 -1.34 11.78
C PHE A 28 -1.95 -1.87 13.17
N PRO A 29 -3.17 -2.43 13.32
CA PRO A 29 -3.70 -2.88 14.61
C PRO A 29 -3.07 -4.22 15.04
N THR A 30 -1.84 -4.16 15.57
CA THR A 30 -1.03 -5.33 15.97
C THR A 30 -1.82 -6.41 16.72
N LYS A 31 -2.66 -6.02 17.68
CA LYS A 31 -3.47 -6.93 18.52
C LYS A 31 -4.61 -7.65 17.79
N GLN A 32 -4.96 -7.23 16.57
CA GLN A 32 -6.02 -7.86 15.78
C GLN A 32 -5.49 -8.94 14.84
N PHE A 33 -4.18 -8.94 14.58
CA PHE A 33 -3.50 -9.99 13.82
C PHE A 33 -3.31 -11.24 14.68
N ASP A 34 -3.34 -12.40 14.05
CA ASP A 34 -3.07 -13.68 14.70
C ASP A 34 -1.56 -13.87 14.91
N GLN A 35 -0.74 -13.32 13.98
CA GLN A 35 0.71 -13.23 14.10
C GLN A 35 1.21 -11.87 13.60
N VAL A 36 2.21 -11.32 14.29
CA VAL A 36 2.97 -10.14 13.87
C VAL A 36 4.45 -10.48 13.94
N ARG A 37 5.22 -10.06 12.94
CA ARG A 37 6.66 -10.32 12.89
C ARG A 37 7.40 -9.14 12.28
N GLU A 38 8.47 -8.69 12.92
CA GLU A 38 9.44 -7.79 12.30
C GLU A 38 10.61 -8.62 11.76
N HIS A 39 10.99 -8.41 10.50
CA HIS A 39 12.11 -9.12 9.90
C HIS A 39 12.71 -8.33 8.73
N GLN A 40 14.04 -8.10 8.74
CA GLN A 40 14.77 -7.39 7.68
C GLN A 40 14.16 -6.02 7.28
N GLY A 41 13.72 -5.23 8.26
CA GLY A 41 13.13 -3.90 8.03
C GLY A 41 11.65 -3.92 7.62
N TRP A 42 11.06 -5.09 7.43
CA TRP A 42 9.63 -5.25 7.17
C TRP A 42 8.87 -5.59 8.45
N LEU A 43 7.64 -5.08 8.55
CA LEU A 43 6.64 -5.49 9.52
C LEU A 43 5.56 -6.33 8.83
N PHE A 44 5.34 -7.53 9.35
CA PHE A 44 4.40 -8.50 8.80
C PHE A 44 3.22 -8.71 9.73
N GLY A 45 2.04 -8.91 9.15
CA GLY A 45 0.82 -9.29 9.87
C GLY A 45 0.08 -10.44 9.17
N GLN A 46 -0.46 -11.36 9.95
CA GLN A 46 -1.35 -12.43 9.49
C GLN A 46 -2.72 -12.30 10.14
N LYS A 47 -3.78 -12.47 9.35
CA LYS A 47 -5.14 -12.69 9.84
C LYS A 47 -5.83 -13.80 9.06
N GLY A 48 -6.06 -14.94 9.69
CA GLY A 48 -6.49 -16.17 9.02
C GLY A 48 -5.54 -16.52 7.88
N ASP A 49 -6.08 -16.58 6.67
CA ASP A 49 -5.35 -16.88 5.44
C ASP A 49 -4.83 -15.64 4.71
N ALA A 50 -4.96 -14.43 5.27
CA ALA A 50 -4.50 -13.18 4.68
C ALA A 50 -3.22 -12.67 5.34
N TYR A 51 -2.29 -12.18 4.52
CA TYR A 51 -0.97 -11.69 4.93
C TYR A 51 -0.73 -10.27 4.41
N VAL A 52 0.00 -9.47 5.18
CA VAL A 52 0.48 -8.15 4.78
C VAL A 52 1.93 -7.98 5.22
N ALA A 53 2.72 -7.34 4.36
CA ALA A 53 4.05 -6.85 4.65
C ALA A 53 4.07 -5.33 4.47
N ILE A 54 4.66 -4.61 5.43
CA ILE A 54 4.78 -3.15 5.44
C ILE A 54 6.25 -2.79 5.55
N TYR A 55 6.70 -1.91 4.68
CA TYR A 55 8.01 -1.29 4.71
C TYR A 55 7.86 0.23 4.75
N SER A 56 8.71 0.87 5.54
CA SER A 56 8.81 2.32 5.62
C SER A 56 10.20 2.73 5.14
N LEU A 57 10.29 3.67 4.20
CA LEU A 57 11.56 4.24 3.77
C LEU A 57 12.35 4.85 4.95
N LYS A 58 11.63 5.45 5.90
CA LYS A 58 12.19 6.09 7.09
C LYS A 58 11.81 5.33 8.35
N PRO A 59 12.59 5.46 9.44
CA PRO A 59 12.24 4.91 10.73
C PRO A 59 10.83 5.33 11.17
N TYR A 60 10.14 4.43 11.84
CA TYR A 60 8.84 4.71 12.45
C TYR A 60 8.82 4.22 13.89
N HIS A 61 7.85 4.71 14.64
CA HIS A 61 7.58 4.30 16.00
C HIS A 61 6.20 3.68 16.10
N VAL A 62 6.09 2.55 16.78
CA VAL A 62 4.78 2.01 17.17
C VAL A 62 4.25 2.86 18.32
N VAL A 63 3.07 3.44 18.16
CA VAL A 63 2.40 4.18 19.24
C VAL A 63 2.05 3.17 20.35
N ALA A 64 2.66 3.29 21.53
CA ALA A 64 2.51 2.29 22.60
C ALA A 64 1.24 2.49 23.45
N ASP A 65 0.88 3.75 23.74
CA ASP A 65 -0.12 4.11 24.74
C ASP A 65 -1.30 4.91 24.15
N GLY A 66 -2.37 5.03 24.93
CA GLY A 66 -3.60 5.74 24.56
C GLY A 66 -4.57 4.90 23.72
N GLU A 67 -5.65 5.54 23.24
CA GLU A 67 -6.72 4.88 22.48
C GLU A 67 -6.23 4.20 21.18
N TYR A 68 -5.12 4.70 20.63
CA TYR A 68 -4.45 4.20 19.42
C TYR A 68 -3.23 3.32 19.72
N GLY A 69 -2.99 2.98 20.99
CA GLY A 69 -1.87 2.13 21.42
C GLY A 69 -1.87 0.76 20.73
N GLY A 70 -0.76 0.44 20.08
CA GLY A 70 -0.55 -0.78 19.29
C GLY A 70 -1.30 -0.79 17.96
N ARG A 71 -1.78 0.36 17.46
CA ARG A 71 -2.55 0.44 16.21
C ARG A 71 -1.99 1.36 15.14
N GLU A 72 -1.00 2.16 15.48
CA GLU A 72 -0.46 3.19 14.59
C GLU A 72 1.06 3.08 14.51
N LEU A 73 1.57 3.10 13.28
CA LEU A 73 2.99 3.29 12.98
C LEU A 73 3.19 4.75 12.61
N LEU A 74 4.02 5.46 13.35
CA LEU A 74 4.22 6.90 13.18
C LEU A 74 5.61 7.18 12.61
N CYS A 75 5.66 7.83 11.46
CA CYS A 75 6.91 8.31 10.87
C CYS A 75 6.94 9.85 10.94
N LEU A 76 7.89 10.37 11.72
CA LEU A 76 8.04 11.81 11.98
C LEU A 76 8.74 12.56 10.84
N ASP A 77 9.36 11.84 9.91
CA ASP A 77 9.89 12.42 8.70
C ASP A 77 8.77 12.92 7.79
N LYS A 78 9.01 14.08 7.16
CA LYS A 78 8.08 14.70 6.21
C LYS A 78 8.08 14.04 4.84
N GLN A 79 9.08 13.20 4.59
CA GLN A 79 9.24 12.47 3.34
C GLN A 79 9.38 10.98 3.67
N ASN A 80 8.40 10.20 3.22
CA ASN A 80 8.40 8.77 3.48
C ASN A 80 7.65 8.02 2.38
N ILE A 81 8.06 6.78 2.14
CA ILE A 81 7.29 5.83 1.34
C ILE A 81 6.85 4.71 2.27
N TRP A 82 5.54 4.58 2.42
CA TRP A 82 4.93 3.37 2.98
C TRP A 82 4.68 2.41 1.82
N LEU A 83 5.45 1.33 1.75
CA LEU A 83 5.32 0.26 0.77
C LEU A 83 4.64 -0.94 1.43
N LEU A 84 3.60 -1.45 0.78
CA LEU A 84 2.83 -2.59 1.24
C LEU A 84 2.80 -3.66 0.15
N GLU A 85 2.97 -4.91 0.54
CA GLU A 85 2.65 -6.07 -0.30
C GLU A 85 1.73 -7.00 0.48
N VAL A 86 0.61 -7.38 -0.14
CA VAL A 86 -0.37 -8.31 0.46
C VAL A 86 -0.31 -9.66 -0.21
N GLY A 87 -0.68 -10.70 0.53
CA GLY A 87 -0.72 -12.06 0.03
C GLY A 87 -1.72 -12.90 0.79
N SER A 88 -1.81 -14.17 0.41
CA SER A 88 -2.67 -15.14 1.08
C SER A 88 -2.02 -16.52 1.21
N ALA A 89 -2.58 -17.37 2.07
CA ALA A 89 -2.21 -18.78 2.18
C ALA A 89 -2.33 -19.52 0.84
N LYS A 90 -3.31 -19.13 0.00
CA LYS A 90 -3.50 -19.71 -1.34
C LYS A 90 -2.32 -19.43 -2.28
N GLU A 91 -1.75 -18.23 -2.20
CA GLU A 91 -0.67 -17.77 -3.09
C GLU A 91 0.71 -18.16 -2.56
N TRP A 92 0.89 -18.18 -1.24
CA TRP A 92 2.20 -18.32 -0.60
C TRP A 92 2.35 -19.59 0.24
N GLY A 93 1.28 -20.36 0.42
CA GLY A 93 1.24 -21.59 1.22
C GLY A 93 1.21 -21.33 2.73
N SER A 94 2.05 -20.44 3.25
CA SER A 94 2.12 -20.11 4.68
C SER A 94 2.61 -18.69 4.93
N PHE A 95 2.36 -18.18 6.14
CA PHE A 95 2.88 -16.89 6.59
C PHE A 95 4.42 -16.88 6.63
N ASP A 96 5.05 -17.99 7.01
CA ASP A 96 6.51 -18.11 7.03
C ASP A 96 7.12 -18.02 5.63
N SER A 97 6.51 -18.72 4.65
CA SER A 97 6.92 -18.62 3.25
C SER A 97 6.78 -17.19 2.72
N PHE A 98 5.66 -16.53 3.02
CA PHE A 98 5.43 -15.14 2.65
C PHE A 98 6.48 -14.21 3.26
N THR A 99 6.67 -14.24 4.58
CA THR A 99 7.67 -13.41 5.26
C THR A 99 9.06 -13.64 4.68
N LYS A 100 9.47 -14.90 4.52
CA LYS A 100 10.78 -15.24 3.97
C LYS A 100 10.97 -14.61 2.59
N SER A 101 10.08 -14.89 1.65
CA SER A 101 10.22 -14.42 0.28
C SER A 101 10.20 -12.89 0.15
N ILE A 102 9.37 -12.18 0.92
CA ILE A 102 9.36 -10.71 0.92
C ILE A 102 10.64 -10.14 1.54
N SER A 103 11.09 -10.71 2.67
CA SER A 103 12.28 -10.21 3.37
C SER A 103 13.60 -10.48 2.62
N GLU A 104 13.64 -11.53 1.79
CA GLU A 104 14.79 -11.86 0.95
C GLU A 104 14.75 -11.13 -0.41
N ALA A 105 13.63 -10.49 -0.76
CA ALA A 105 13.52 -9.73 -2.00
C ALA A 105 14.43 -8.49 -1.98
N PRO A 106 15.20 -8.23 -3.05
CA PRO A 106 16.03 -7.04 -3.13
C PRO A 106 15.24 -5.75 -2.97
N ILE A 107 15.68 -4.93 -2.00
CA ILE A 107 15.23 -3.55 -1.83
C ILE A 107 16.45 -2.62 -1.75
N GLU A 108 16.49 -1.62 -2.61
CA GLU A 108 17.56 -0.63 -2.67
C GLU A 108 16.97 0.76 -2.47
N LEU A 109 17.61 1.56 -1.60
CA LEU A 109 17.21 2.93 -1.30
C LEU A 109 18.11 3.89 -2.08
N LEU A 110 17.50 4.69 -2.95
CA LEU A 110 18.20 5.71 -3.75
C LEU A 110 17.77 7.09 -3.26
N GLY A 111 18.37 7.53 -2.16
CA GLY A 111 17.97 8.77 -1.49
C GLY A 111 16.55 8.68 -0.93
N GLU A 112 15.59 9.30 -1.60
CA GLU A 112 14.17 9.30 -1.22
C GLU A 112 13.31 8.33 -2.05
N ASP A 113 13.95 7.54 -2.89
CA ASP A 113 13.32 6.57 -3.79
C ASP A 113 13.55 5.13 -3.32
N ILE A 114 12.63 4.23 -3.68
CA ILE A 114 12.74 2.78 -3.47
C ILE A 114 12.83 2.06 -4.82
N LEU A 115 13.81 1.16 -4.96
CA LEU A 115 13.81 0.09 -5.96
C LEU A 115 13.53 -1.22 -5.24
N TYR A 116 12.38 -1.83 -5.51
CA TYR A 116 11.96 -3.07 -4.86
C TYR A 116 11.70 -4.16 -5.89
N THR A 117 12.30 -5.33 -5.74
CA THR A 117 12.01 -6.47 -6.61
C THR A 117 10.98 -7.38 -5.95
N SER A 118 9.70 -7.02 -6.11
CA SER A 118 8.58 -7.81 -5.57
C SER A 118 8.61 -9.24 -6.08
N PRO A 119 8.51 -10.26 -5.21
CA PRO A 119 8.39 -11.64 -5.67
C PRO A 119 7.09 -11.89 -6.44
N SER A 120 6.02 -11.11 -6.23
CA SER A 120 4.74 -11.29 -6.92
C SER A 120 4.65 -10.52 -8.25
N ILE A 121 5.17 -9.30 -8.32
CA ILE A 121 4.99 -8.40 -9.48
C ILE A 121 6.30 -7.94 -10.14
N GLY A 122 7.46 -8.40 -9.69
CA GLY A 122 8.76 -8.03 -10.25
C GLY A 122 9.23 -6.64 -9.84
N LYS A 123 10.14 -6.04 -10.62
CA LYS A 123 10.77 -4.77 -10.28
C LYS A 123 9.74 -3.63 -10.17
N VAL A 124 9.74 -2.94 -9.04
CA VAL A 124 8.92 -1.79 -8.70
C VAL A 124 9.85 -0.61 -8.40
N GLU A 125 9.53 0.52 -8.99
CA GLU A 125 10.31 1.75 -8.93
C GLU A 125 9.42 2.84 -8.37
N LEU A 126 9.73 3.36 -7.18
CA LEU A 126 8.89 4.28 -6.41
C LEU A 126 9.66 5.53 -6.02
N GLY A 127 9.01 6.69 -6.16
CA GLY A 127 9.55 7.97 -5.71
C GLY A 127 8.68 9.16 -6.10
N TRP A 128 8.92 10.30 -5.47
CA TRP A 128 8.08 11.49 -5.67
C TRP A 128 8.29 12.11 -7.07
N GLU A 129 9.53 12.47 -7.40
CA GLU A 129 9.90 13.14 -8.66
C GLU A 129 10.09 12.19 -9.85
N ARG A 130 10.21 10.89 -9.58
CA ARG A 130 10.40 9.88 -10.63
C ARG A 130 9.09 9.35 -11.19
N ILE A 131 9.13 8.88 -12.43
CA ILE A 131 8.06 8.05 -12.99
C ILE A 131 8.08 6.71 -12.25
N CYS A 132 7.00 6.39 -11.54
CA CYS A 132 6.90 5.11 -10.86
C CYS A 132 6.59 4.01 -11.87
N THR A 133 7.34 2.91 -11.84
CA THR A 133 7.18 1.82 -12.81
C THR A 133 7.02 0.46 -12.14
N VAL A 134 6.34 -0.44 -12.83
CA VAL A 134 6.31 -1.88 -12.54
C VAL A 134 6.78 -2.62 -13.78
N LYS A 135 7.82 -3.45 -13.65
CA LYS A 135 8.50 -4.13 -14.76
C LYS A 135 8.94 -3.16 -15.87
N GLY A 136 9.39 -1.96 -15.48
CA GLY A 136 9.83 -0.91 -16.40
C GLY A 136 8.70 -0.19 -17.16
N ARG A 137 7.43 -0.51 -16.87
CA ARG A 137 6.27 0.20 -17.44
C ARG A 137 5.72 1.19 -16.42
N PRO A 138 5.45 2.45 -16.79
CA PRO A 138 4.79 3.42 -15.91
C PRO A 138 3.49 2.84 -15.33
N VAL A 139 3.25 3.05 -14.02
CA VAL A 139 2.02 2.58 -13.36
C VAL A 139 0.83 3.50 -13.67
N LEU A 140 1.08 4.73 -14.11
CA LEU A 140 0.06 5.71 -14.48
C LEU A 140 0.55 6.50 -15.70
N GLU A 141 -0.04 6.25 -16.86
CA GLU A 141 -0.02 7.19 -18.00
C GLU A 141 -1.41 7.38 -18.62
N ASP A 142 -2.41 6.55 -18.28
CA ASP A 142 -3.78 6.68 -18.80
C ASP A 142 -4.77 7.07 -17.68
N ASP A 143 -5.81 7.81 -18.06
CA ASP A 143 -7.00 8.06 -17.25
C ASP A 143 -7.57 6.70 -16.78
N TYR A 144 -7.33 6.36 -15.52
CA TYR A 144 -7.91 5.16 -14.92
C TYR A 144 -9.20 5.54 -14.19
N PRO A 145 -10.31 4.82 -14.42
CA PRO A 145 -11.57 5.09 -13.73
C PRO A 145 -11.40 5.02 -12.20
N LEU A 146 -12.10 5.88 -11.47
CA LEU A 146 -12.15 5.87 -9.99
C LEU A 146 -12.60 4.52 -9.44
N VAL A 147 -13.52 3.85 -10.13
CA VAL A 147 -13.99 2.50 -9.81
C VAL A 147 -14.12 1.73 -11.11
N ASP A 148 -13.53 0.54 -11.21
CA ASP A 148 -13.79 -0.40 -12.29
C ASP A 148 -13.74 -1.84 -11.76
N ASN A 149 -14.91 -2.46 -11.69
CA ASN A 149 -15.09 -3.87 -11.33
C ASN A 149 -16.43 -4.38 -11.89
N PRO A 150 -16.72 -5.71 -11.81
CA PRO A 150 -17.96 -6.28 -12.37
C PRO A 150 -19.27 -5.67 -11.86
N TYR A 151 -19.23 -5.00 -10.71
CA TYR A 151 -20.40 -4.46 -10.04
C TYR A 151 -20.52 -2.94 -10.11
N ALA A 152 -19.42 -2.24 -10.44
CA ALA A 152 -19.40 -0.80 -10.43
C ALA A 152 -18.36 -0.23 -11.40
N PHE A 153 -18.73 0.86 -12.07
CA PHE A 153 -17.84 1.63 -12.92
C PHE A 153 -18.05 3.13 -12.67
N GLY A 154 -16.98 3.90 -12.50
CA GLY A 154 -17.04 5.34 -12.36
C GLY A 154 -15.74 5.98 -12.82
N GLU A 155 -15.84 6.95 -13.72
CA GLU A 155 -14.69 7.68 -14.22
C GLU A 155 -14.13 8.60 -13.13
N TYR A 156 -12.80 8.74 -13.08
CA TYR A 156 -12.16 9.63 -12.13
C TYR A 156 -12.61 11.08 -12.34
N GLY A 157 -12.94 11.76 -11.24
CA GLY A 157 -13.43 13.15 -11.26
C GLY A 157 -14.83 13.34 -11.85
N SER A 158 -15.47 12.31 -12.40
CA SER A 158 -16.79 12.47 -13.04
C SER A 158 -17.92 12.77 -12.06
N GLY A 159 -17.78 12.36 -10.80
CA GLY A 159 -18.89 12.39 -9.83
C GLY A 159 -20.03 11.43 -10.18
N ILE A 160 -19.83 10.50 -11.11
CA ILE A 160 -20.84 9.54 -11.56
C ILE A 160 -20.34 8.12 -11.29
N THR A 161 -21.18 7.30 -10.65
CA THR A 161 -20.90 5.87 -10.44
C THR A 161 -22.07 5.03 -10.95
N LYS A 162 -21.79 4.15 -11.91
CA LYS A 162 -22.73 3.17 -12.46
C LYS A 162 -22.58 1.86 -11.71
N LEU A 163 -23.67 1.33 -11.16
CA LEU A 163 -23.73 0.06 -10.46
C LEU A 163 -24.43 -0.98 -11.34
N ASN A 164 -23.94 -2.22 -11.32
CA ASN A 164 -24.54 -3.38 -11.95
C ASN A 164 -24.56 -4.55 -10.96
N LEU A 165 -25.67 -4.70 -10.25
CA LEU A 165 -25.82 -5.71 -9.20
C LEU A 165 -26.90 -6.71 -9.62
N SER A 166 -26.49 -7.92 -9.98
CA SER A 166 -27.39 -9.03 -10.33
C SER A 166 -28.46 -8.65 -11.38
N GLY A 167 -28.05 -7.89 -12.40
CA GLY A 167 -28.93 -7.43 -13.48
C GLY A 167 -29.66 -6.11 -13.21
N ILE A 168 -29.60 -5.57 -11.99
CA ILE A 168 -30.13 -4.25 -11.65
C ILE A 168 -29.05 -3.20 -11.94
N LYS A 169 -29.38 -2.23 -12.80
CA LYS A 169 -28.50 -1.10 -13.13
C LYS A 169 -28.96 0.15 -12.40
N LYS A 170 -28.05 0.84 -11.72
CA LYS A 170 -28.33 2.13 -11.06
C LYS A 170 -27.19 3.12 -11.29
N THR A 171 -27.52 4.39 -11.48
CA THR A 171 -26.52 5.47 -11.56
C THR A 171 -26.64 6.33 -10.32
N LEU A 172 -25.53 6.50 -9.61
CA LEU A 172 -25.37 7.50 -8.57
C LEU A 172 -24.72 8.73 -9.23
N ASN A 173 -25.35 9.89 -9.08
CA ASN A 173 -24.83 11.15 -9.60
C ASN A 173 -24.61 12.11 -8.44
N PHE A 174 -23.36 12.54 -8.27
CA PHE A 174 -22.88 13.44 -7.22
C PHE A 174 -22.44 14.79 -7.78
N GLN A 175 -22.78 15.09 -9.04
CA GLN A 175 -22.64 16.43 -9.60
C GLN A 175 -23.72 17.33 -8.99
N PHE A 176 -23.31 18.44 -8.38
CA PHE A 176 -24.19 19.46 -7.79
C PHE A 176 -24.31 20.67 -8.70
#